data_AF-A0A6N8FWJ0-F1
#
_entry.id   AF-A0A6N8FWJ0-F1
#
_cell.length_a   1.000
_cell.length_b   1.000
_cell.length_c   1.000
_cell.angle_alpha   90.00
_cell.angle_beta   90.00
_cell.angle_gamma   90.00
#
_symmetry.space_group_name_H-M   'P 1'
#
loop_
_entity.id
_entity.type
_entity.pdbx_description
1 polymer ?
#
loop_
_entity_poly.entity_id
_entity_poly.type
_entity_poly.pdbx_seq_one_letter_code
_entity_poly.pdbx_strand_id
1 'polypeptide(L)'
;MTPDNVLADSYEQLIAVSQKMLQTRHYEVAFHALQAALHCAEELKDEQRLVTVEQEAKRQRDLIDATAPEHRMSTQAAVDRGGKNLYDTLIRQARVHINQIKLEQRKIAS
;
A
#
# COMPACT_ATOMS: atom_id res chain seq x y z
N MET A 1 21.22 -1.64 -15.93
CA MET A 1 19.85 -1.46 -15.39
C MET A 1 19.74 -0.02 -14.94
N THR A 2 18.72 0.73 -15.35
CA THR A 2 18.51 2.10 -14.87
C THR A 2 17.97 2.07 -13.42
N PRO A 3 18.13 3.14 -12.64
CA PRO A 3 17.50 3.25 -11.32
C PRO A 3 15.99 2.97 -11.36
N ASP A 4 15.29 3.48 -12.37
CA ASP A 4 13.85 3.25 -12.56
C ASP A 4 13.51 1.77 -12.78
N ASN A 5 14.34 1.02 -13.52
CA ASN A 5 14.15 -0.42 -13.68
C ASN A 5 14.36 -1.17 -12.36
N VAL A 6 15.31 -0.73 -11.53
CA VAL A 6 15.51 -1.32 -10.19
C VAL A 6 14.28 -1.08 -9.31
N LEU A 7 13.70 0.11 -9.34
CA LEU A 7 12.49 0.44 -8.58
C LEU A 7 11.27 -0.34 -9.06
N ALA A 8 11.12 -0.50 -10.38
CA ALA A 8 10.04 -1.29 -10.96
C ALA A 8 10.13 -2.77 -10.55
N ASP A 9 11.33 -3.35 -10.62
CA ASP A 9 11.55 -4.74 -10.20
C ASP A 9 11.36 -4.91 -8.68
N SER A 10 11.83 -3.92 -7.89
CA SER A 10 11.66 -3.92 -6.44
C SER A 10 10.19 -3.82 -6.05
N TYR A 11 9.40 -3.01 -6.75
CA TYR A 11 7.96 -2.92 -6.56
C TYR A 11 7.29 -4.29 -6.70
N GLU A 12 7.55 -5.01 -7.80
CA GLU A 12 6.94 -6.33 -8.03
C GLU A 12 7.34 -7.34 -6.95
N GLN A 13 8.60 -7.34 -6.54
CA GLN A 13 9.10 -8.21 -5.47
C GLN A 13 8.43 -7.90 -4.13
N LEU A 14 8.26 -6.61 -3.81
CA LEU A 14 7.65 -6.16 -2.55
C LEU A 14 6.15 -6.48 -2.50
N ILE A 15 5.42 -6.36 -3.62
CA ILE A 15 4.03 -6.83 -3.73
C ILE A 15 3.96 -8.34 -3.46
N ALA A 16 4.83 -9.12 -4.10
CA ALA A 16 4.86 -10.57 -3.91
C ALA A 16 5.19 -10.97 -2.46
N VAL A 17 6.16 -10.29 -1.81
CA VAL A 17 6.48 -10.49 -0.39
C VAL A 17 5.29 -10.14 0.48
N SER A 18 4.63 -9.01 0.22
CA SER A 18 3.47 -8.57 0.98
C SER A 18 2.35 -9.62 0.97
N GLN A 19 2.01 -10.11 -0.23
CA GLN A 19 0.99 -11.14 -0.42
C GLN A 19 1.36 -12.45 0.28
N LYS A 20 2.62 -12.89 0.17
CA LYS A 20 3.12 -14.10 0.82
C LYS A 20 3.02 -14.00 2.34
N MET A 21 3.43 -12.87 2.92
CA MET A 21 3.40 -12.66 4.37
C MET A 21 1.98 -12.55 4.91
N LEU A 22 1.06 -11.98 4.14
CA LEU A 22 -0.37 -11.97 4.48
C LEU A 22 -0.92 -13.40 4.57
N GLN A 23 -0.62 -14.25 3.59
CA GLN A 23 -1.07 -15.65 3.55
C GLN A 23 -0.58 -16.46 4.76
N THR A 24 0.62 -16.15 5.27
CA THR A 24 1.20 -16.79 6.45
C THR A 24 0.90 -16.05 7.76
N ARG A 25 -0.02 -15.07 7.74
CA ARG A 25 -0.48 -14.27 8.90
C ARG A 25 0.60 -13.42 9.57
N HIS A 26 1.68 -13.09 8.87
CA HIS A 26 2.69 -12.11 9.30
C HIS A 26 2.28 -10.70 8.85
N TYR A 27 1.20 -10.17 9.43
CA TYR A 27 0.50 -8.99 8.95
C TYR A 27 1.33 -7.70 8.97
N GLU A 28 2.19 -7.49 9.96
CA GLU A 28 3.08 -6.33 10.04
C GLU A 28 4.12 -6.35 8.90
N VAL A 29 4.68 -7.53 8.60
CA VAL A 29 5.63 -7.69 7.49
C VAL A 29 4.93 -7.48 6.16
N ALA A 30 3.71 -8.02 6.02
CA ALA A 30 2.88 -7.79 4.84
C ALA A 30 2.63 -6.29 4.61
N PHE A 31 2.26 -5.57 5.66
CA PHE A 31 2.06 -4.13 5.63
C PHE A 31 3.33 -3.36 5.24
N HIS A 32 4.46 -3.62 5.90
CA HIS A 32 5.69 -2.86 5.62
C HIS A 32 6.25 -3.13 4.23
N ALA A 33 6.10 -4.36 3.71
CA ALA A 33 6.43 -4.67 2.31
C ALA A 33 5.53 -3.88 1.34
N LEU A 34 4.23 -3.79 1.61
CA LEU A 34 3.31 -3.02 0.78
C LEU A 34 3.59 -1.51 0.85
N GLN A 35 3.97 -0.99 2.03
CA GLN A 35 4.39 0.40 2.19
C GLN A 35 5.68 0.70 1.42
N ALA A 36 6.64 -0.23 1.40
CA ALA A 36 7.83 -0.07 0.57
C ALA A 36 7.47 -0.08 -0.93
N ALA A 37 6.52 -0.92 -1.37
CA ALA A 37 6.02 -0.91 -2.74
C ALA A 37 5.35 0.44 -3.11
N LEU A 38 4.62 1.06 -2.17
CA LEU A 38 4.09 2.41 -2.36
C LEU A 38 5.19 3.42 -2.72
N HIS A 39 6.29 3.41 -1.98
CA HIS A 39 7.40 4.34 -2.22
C HIS A 39 8.06 4.12 -3.58
N CYS A 40 8.22 2.87 -4.03
CA CYS A 40 8.68 2.59 -5.39
C CYS A 40 7.74 3.19 -6.44
N ALA A 41 6.42 2.99 -6.28
CA ALA A 41 5.42 3.51 -7.21
C ALA A 41 5.33 5.05 -7.21
N GLU A 42 5.50 5.66 -6.04
CA GLU A 42 5.57 7.11 -5.85
C GLU A 42 6.78 7.71 -6.59
N GLU A 43 7.96 7.14 -6.39
CA GLU A 43 9.21 7.63 -7.02
C GLU A 43 9.17 7.48 -8.54
N LEU A 44 8.57 6.40 -9.04
CA LEU A 44 8.32 6.18 -10.47
C LEU A 44 7.22 7.06 -11.06
N LYS A 45 6.47 7.81 -10.23
CA LYS A 45 5.24 8.52 -10.61
C LYS A 45 4.24 7.65 -11.37
N ASP A 46 4.14 6.39 -10.98
CA ASP A 46 3.30 5.39 -11.66
C ASP A 46 1.92 5.32 -11.00
N GLU A 47 0.94 5.99 -11.62
CA GLU A 47 -0.44 5.98 -11.15
C GLU A 47 -1.00 4.57 -11.02
N GLN A 48 -0.75 3.70 -11.99
CA GLN A 48 -1.37 2.36 -12.04
C GLN A 48 -0.83 1.47 -10.91
N ARG A 49 0.46 1.59 -10.60
CA ARG A 49 1.06 0.92 -9.43
C ARG A 49 0.52 1.46 -8.12
N LEU A 50 0.34 2.77 -7.99
CA LEU A 50 -0.28 3.36 -6.79
C LEU A 50 -1.74 2.90 -6.61
N VAL A 51 -2.52 2.79 -7.68
CA VAL A 51 -3.89 2.24 -7.65
C VAL A 51 -3.87 0.79 -7.18
N THR A 52 -2.93 -0.02 -7.67
CA THR A 52 -2.76 -1.41 -7.24
C THR A 52 -2.44 -1.49 -5.75
N VAL A 53 -1.54 -0.64 -5.24
CA VAL A 53 -1.22 -0.57 -3.80
C VAL A 53 -2.44 -0.18 -2.97
N GLU A 54 -3.24 0.80 -3.41
CA GLU A 54 -4.47 1.19 -2.72
C GLU A 54 -5.46 0.01 -2.61
N GLN A 55 -5.65 -0.71 -3.71
CA GLN A 55 -6.55 -1.87 -3.77
C GLN A 55 -6.06 -3.01 -2.89
N GLU A 56 -4.76 -3.32 -2.94
CA GLU A 56 -4.17 -4.37 -2.11
C GLU A 56 -4.24 -4.01 -0.62
N ALA A 57 -4.01 -2.76 -0.24
CA ALA A 57 -4.13 -2.31 1.14
C ALA A 57 -5.56 -2.49 1.69
N LYS A 58 -6.59 -2.17 0.90
CA LYS A 58 -7.99 -2.45 1.26
C LYS A 58 -8.23 -3.94 1.44
N ARG A 59 -7.80 -4.75 0.47
CA ARG A 59 -7.99 -6.20 0.49
C ARG A 59 -7.34 -6.84 1.71
N GLN A 60 -6.13 -6.43 2.07
CA GLN A 60 -5.42 -6.93 3.24
C GLN A 60 -6.12 -6.53 4.55
N ARG A 61 -6.52 -5.26 4.68
CA ARG A 61 -7.29 -4.78 5.85
C ARG A 61 -8.57 -5.59 6.02
N ASP A 62 -9.37 -5.71 4.96
CA ASP A 62 -10.66 -6.39 5.01
C ASP A 62 -10.50 -7.89 5.35
N LEU A 63 -9.42 -8.53 4.87
CA LEU A 63 -9.09 -9.91 5.24
C LEU A 63 -8.72 -10.02 6.73
N ILE A 64 -7.90 -9.11 7.26
CA ILE A 64 -7.49 -9.11 8.66
C ILE A 64 -8.71 -8.87 9.55
N ASP A 65 -9.57 -7.92 9.19
CA ASP A 65 -10.81 -7.62 9.91
C ASP A 65 -11.74 -8.83 9.97
N ALA A 66 -11.83 -9.60 8.88
CA ALA A 66 -12.67 -10.79 8.81
C ALA A 66 -12.08 -12.02 9.54
N THR A 67 -10.76 -12.17 9.56
CA THR A 67 -10.11 -13.43 10.01
C THR A 67 -9.34 -13.32 11.31
N ALA A 68 -8.98 -12.11 11.73
CA ALA A 68 -8.21 -11.83 12.94
C ALA A 68 -8.62 -10.48 13.55
N PRO A 69 -9.89 -10.29 13.95
CA PRO A 69 -10.40 -9.00 14.42
C PRO A 69 -9.71 -8.48 15.70
N GLU A 70 -9.13 -9.36 16.52
CA GLU A 70 -8.38 -8.98 17.74
C GLU A 70 -6.91 -8.62 17.45
N HIS A 71 -6.41 -8.89 16.24
CA HIS A 71 -5.02 -8.61 15.90
C HIS A 71 -4.77 -7.11 15.82
N ARG A 72 -3.61 -6.62 16.27
CA ARG A 72 -3.26 -5.18 16.26
C ARG A 72 -3.36 -4.50 14.88
N MET A 73 -3.28 -5.26 13.80
CA MET A 73 -3.41 -4.73 12.43
C MET A 73 -4.86 -4.59 11.95
N SER A 74 -5.84 -5.13 12.68
CA SER A 74 -7.26 -4.98 12.39
C SER A 74 -7.74 -3.55 12.69
N THR A 75 -8.85 -3.18 12.07
CA THR A 75 -9.55 -1.92 12.29
C THR A 75 -10.11 -1.85 13.71
N GLN A 76 -10.74 -2.91 14.21
CA GLN A 76 -11.32 -2.94 15.55
C GLN A 76 -10.24 -2.73 16.63
N ALA A 77 -9.14 -3.50 16.58
CA ALA A 77 -8.05 -3.35 17.52
C ALA A 77 -7.36 -1.99 17.43
N ALA A 78 -7.42 -1.32 16.27
CA ALA A 78 -6.94 0.05 16.10
C ALA A 78 -7.81 1.07 16.80
N VAL A 79 -9.12 0.92 16.69
CA VAL A 79 -10.10 1.75 17.41
C VAL A 79 -9.98 1.54 18.92
N ASP A 80 -9.87 0.30 19.38
CA ASP A 80 -9.83 -0.03 20.82
C ASP A 80 -8.61 0.58 21.53
N ARG A 81 -7.47 0.70 20.83
CA ARG A 81 -6.27 1.39 21.34
C ARG A 81 -6.26 2.90 21.12
N GLY A 82 -7.37 3.48 20.64
CA GLY A 82 -7.49 4.93 20.34
C GLY A 82 -6.66 5.39 19.15
N GLY A 83 -6.24 4.49 18.27
CA GLY A 83 -5.37 4.75 17.13
C GLY A 83 -6.09 4.76 15.78
N LYS A 84 -5.34 5.06 14.72
CA LYS A 84 -5.78 4.86 13.33
C LYS A 84 -5.29 3.52 12.81
N ASN A 85 -6.07 2.87 11.96
CA ASN A 85 -5.60 1.69 11.26
C ASN A 85 -4.46 2.06 10.29
N LEU A 86 -3.41 1.23 10.24
CA LEU A 86 -2.25 1.49 9.40
C LEU A 86 -2.58 1.37 7.91
N TYR A 87 -3.43 0.42 7.53
CA TYR A 87 -3.89 0.28 6.15
C TYR A 87 -4.74 1.48 5.71
N ASP A 88 -5.58 2.05 6.57
CA ASP A 88 -6.32 3.28 6.24
C ASP A 88 -5.37 4.45 5.93
N THR A 89 -4.27 4.53 6.67
CA THR A 89 -3.22 5.53 6.43
C THR A 89 -2.55 5.30 5.09
N LEU A 90 -2.19 4.05 4.77
CA LEU A 90 -1.56 3.67 3.51
C LEU A 90 -2.48 3.91 2.30
N ILE A 91 -3.76 3.56 2.40
CA ILE A 91 -4.80 3.84 1.39
C ILE A 91 -4.88 5.34 1.12
N ARG A 92 -4.85 6.16 2.18
CA ARG A 92 -4.88 7.62 2.05
C ARG A 92 -3.62 8.16 1.37
N GLN A 93 -2.43 7.64 1.70
CA GLN A 93 -1.19 8.02 1.05
C GLN A 93 -1.23 7.71 -0.46
N ALA A 94 -1.61 6.49 -0.84
CA ALA A 94 -1.74 6.11 -2.26
C ALA A 94 -2.65 7.08 -3.03
N ARG A 95 -3.83 7.40 -2.47
CA ARG A 95 -4.77 8.36 -3.06
C ARG A 95 -4.18 9.76 -3.22
N VAL A 96 -3.40 10.23 -2.25
CA VAL A 96 -2.75 11.55 -2.34
C VAL A 96 -1.79 11.58 -3.52
N HIS A 97 -0.94 10.56 -3.68
CA HIS A 97 0.02 10.50 -4.80
C HIS A 97 -0.67 10.35 -6.16
N ILE A 98 -1.71 9.51 -6.26
CA ILE A 98 -2.53 9.40 -7.48
C ILE A 98 -3.08 10.77 -7.90
N ASN A 99 -3.64 11.51 -6.94
CA ASN A 99 -4.20 12.84 -7.22
C ASN A 99 -3.13 13.85 -7.62
N GLN A 100 -1.94 13.81 -7.01
CA GLN A 100 -0.82 14.67 -7.38
C GLN A 100 -0.39 14.44 -8.83
N ILE A 101 -0.19 13.17 -9.23
CA ILE A 101 0.18 12.81 -10.61
C ILE A 101 -0.87 13.30 -11.60
N LYS A 102 -2.16 13.09 -11.32
CA LYS A 102 -3.26 13.58 -12.18
C LYS A 102 -3.27 15.09 -12.34
N LEU A 103 -2.99 15.84 -11.27
CA LEU A 103 -2.92 17.29 -11.32
C LEU A 103 -1.72 17.76 -12.14
N GLU A 104 -0.57 17.11 -12.02
CA GLU A 104 0.61 17.41 -12.84
C GLU A 104 0.34 17.17 -14.33
N GLN A 105 -0.28 16.03 -14.70
CA GLN A 105 -0.62 15.71 -16.08
C GLN A 105 -1.61 16.72 -16.68
N ARG A 106 -2.61 17.17 -15.92
CA ARG A 106 -3.57 18.19 -16.38
C ARG A 106 -2.92 19.53 -16.67
N LYS A 107 -1.92 19.94 -15.87
CA LYS A 107 -1.17 21.19 -16.09
C LYS A 107 -0.29 21.15 -17.33
N ILE A 108 0.19 19.98 -17.72
CA ILE A 108 0.99 19.81 -18.95
C ILE A 108 0.10 19.86 -20.20
N ALA A 109 -1.15 19.39 -20.08
CA ALA A 109 -2.11 19.33 -21.18
C ALA A 109 -2.88 20.65 -21.43
N SER A 110 -2.73 21.66 -20.57
CA SER A 110 -3.35 22.99 -20.67
C SER A 110 -2.38 24.02 -21.24
#